data_AF-A0A3B9K0Y4-F1
#
_entry.id   AF-A0A3B9K0Y4-F1
#
_cell.length_a   1.000
_cell.length_b   1.000
_cell.length_c   1.000
_cell.angle_alpha   90.00
_cell.angle_beta   90.00
_cell.angle_gamma   90.00
#
_symmetry.space_group_name_H-M   'P 1'
#
loop_
_entity.id
_entity.type
_entity.pdbx_description
1 polymer ?
#
loop_
_entity_poly.entity_id
_entity_poly.type
_entity_poly.pdbx_seq_one_letter_code
_entity_poly.pdbx_strand_id
1 'polypeptide(L)'
;MGCNNCSKRRKTQYQTKSQENLSELKNKSGVTGCQCEFKDGESRIFCERHQIVKTKSLYELCRQRDDYFQLWEENRGPLQNLDPLPEANKKKEKPKQEDPSEKPKGLGDTIEKITKATGIRTVVDVISKALGKDCGCEARKEWLNNKVPYKPRKTKGFFE
;
A
#
# COMPACT_ATOMS: atom_id res chain seq x y z
N MET A 1 -1.10 41.32 -31.42
CA MET A 1 -2.37 40.57 -31.22
C MET A 1 -2.11 39.46 -30.20
N GLY A 2 -2.55 39.63 -28.95
CA GLY A 2 -2.21 38.74 -27.84
C GLY A 2 -3.22 37.61 -27.61
N CYS A 3 -2.72 36.37 -27.57
CA CYS A 3 -3.48 35.15 -27.31
C CYS A 3 -3.88 35.01 -25.83
N ASN A 4 -5.04 35.57 -25.45
CA ASN A 4 -5.55 35.49 -24.07
C ASN A 4 -6.52 34.31 -23.79
N ASN A 5 -6.68 33.34 -24.71
CA ASN A 5 -7.73 32.31 -24.62
C ASN A 5 -7.27 30.89 -24.19
N CYS A 6 -5.98 30.65 -23.96
CA CYS A 6 -5.48 29.30 -23.62
C CYS A 6 -5.67 28.92 -22.14
N SER A 7 -5.73 29.90 -21.22
CA SER A 7 -5.91 29.64 -19.78
C SER A 7 -7.37 29.50 -19.34
N LYS A 8 -8.33 30.12 -20.06
CA LYS A 8 -9.76 30.05 -19.69
C LYS A 8 -10.37 28.68 -20.01
N ARG A 9 -10.00 28.06 -21.15
CA ARG A 9 -10.45 26.70 -21.52
C ARG A 9 -9.98 25.60 -20.55
N ARG A 10 -8.76 25.73 -20.01
CA ARG A 10 -8.22 24.74 -19.06
C ARG A 10 -8.91 24.79 -17.70
N LYS A 11 -9.27 25.99 -17.23
CA LYS A 11 -9.99 26.17 -15.96
C LYS A 11 -11.42 25.62 -16.03
N THR A 12 -12.12 25.83 -17.14
CA THR A 12 -13.48 25.29 -17.33
C THR A 12 -13.49 23.77 -17.43
N GLN A 13 -12.53 23.17 -18.16
CA GLN A 13 -12.40 21.70 -18.23
C GLN A 13 -12.07 21.06 -16.86
N TYR A 14 -11.23 21.71 -16.05
CA TYR A 14 -10.92 21.20 -14.72
C TYR A 14 -12.14 21.28 -13.78
N GLN A 15 -12.88 22.39 -13.84
CA GLN A 15 -14.09 22.58 -13.03
C GLN A 15 -15.18 21.58 -13.40
N THR A 16 -15.47 21.35 -14.69
CA THR A 16 -16.48 20.36 -15.13
C THR A 16 -16.09 18.93 -14.75
N LYS A 17 -14.83 18.54 -14.95
CA LYS A 17 -14.33 17.20 -14.61
C LYS A 17 -14.33 16.93 -13.10
N SER A 18 -14.12 17.96 -12.29
CA SER A 18 -14.21 17.88 -10.83
C SER A 18 -15.66 17.73 -10.35
N GLN A 19 -16.63 18.36 -11.01
CA GLN A 19 -18.05 18.22 -10.70
C GLN A 19 -18.61 16.86 -11.12
N GLU A 20 -18.23 16.35 -12.30
CA GLU A 20 -18.59 15.00 -12.77
C GLU A 20 -18.05 13.90 -11.83
N ASN A 21 -16.79 14.01 -11.39
CA ASN A 21 -16.19 13.10 -10.39
C ASN A 21 -16.92 13.16 -9.03
N LEU A 22 -17.36 14.35 -8.61
CA LEU A 22 -18.08 14.49 -7.34
C LEU A 22 -19.50 13.90 -7.40
N SER A 23 -20.17 13.99 -8.57
CA SER A 23 -21.45 13.33 -8.81
C SER A 23 -21.32 11.81 -8.93
N GLU A 24 -20.26 11.30 -9.56
CA GLU A 24 -19.98 9.86 -9.61
C GLU A 24 -19.69 9.25 -8.23
N LEU A 25 -19.09 9.99 -7.30
CA LEU A 25 -18.89 9.56 -5.91
C LEU A 25 -20.18 9.59 -5.08
N LYS A 26 -21.10 10.53 -5.37
CA LYS A 26 -22.39 10.65 -4.68
C LYS A 26 -23.41 9.59 -5.10
N ASN A 27 -23.25 8.99 -6.28
CA ASN A 27 -24.18 8.00 -6.82
C ASN A 27 -23.92 6.55 -6.38
N LYS A 28 -23.01 6.29 -5.42
CA LYS A 28 -22.65 4.91 -4.99
C LYS A 28 -23.06 4.57 -3.56
N SER A 29 -23.80 5.45 -2.89
CA SER A 29 -24.36 5.21 -1.55
C SER A 29 -25.81 4.80 -1.68
N GLY A 30 -26.05 3.48 -1.75
CA GLY A 30 -27.36 2.84 -1.82
C GLY A 30 -27.43 1.65 -0.87
N VAL A 31 -28.65 1.16 -0.59
CA VAL A 31 -28.83 -0.11 0.14
C VAL A 31 -28.42 -1.22 -0.82
N THR A 32 -27.26 -1.81 -0.56
CA THR A 32 -26.69 -2.90 -1.35
C THR A 32 -27.48 -4.21 -1.18
N GLY A 33 -27.21 -5.21 -2.02
CA GLY A 33 -27.71 -6.58 -1.87
C GLY A 33 -27.06 -7.41 -0.75
N CYS A 34 -26.49 -6.77 0.28
CA CYS A 34 -25.88 -7.44 1.43
C CYS A 34 -26.95 -8.14 2.30
N GLN A 35 -26.79 -9.44 2.52
CA GLN A 35 -27.70 -10.29 3.31
C GLN A 35 -27.17 -10.59 4.73
N CYS A 36 -26.08 -9.93 5.15
CA CYS A 36 -25.51 -10.17 6.47
C CYS A 36 -26.39 -9.59 7.59
N GLU A 37 -26.54 -10.33 8.68
CA GLU A 37 -27.16 -9.84 9.91
C GLU A 37 -26.09 -9.64 10.99
N PHE A 38 -26.04 -8.44 11.56
CA PHE A 38 -25.13 -8.11 12.65
C PHE A 38 -25.93 -7.98 13.95
N LYS A 39 -25.73 -8.92 14.88
CA LYS A 39 -26.42 -8.90 16.18
C LYS A 39 -25.82 -7.85 17.11
N ASP A 40 -26.67 -7.18 17.88
CA ASP A 40 -26.23 -6.18 18.85
C ASP A 40 -25.41 -6.85 19.98
N GLY A 41 -24.14 -6.44 20.12
CA GLY A 41 -23.22 -6.93 21.15
C GLY A 41 -22.04 -7.76 20.63
N GLU A 42 -22.09 -8.22 19.38
CA GLU A 42 -20.96 -8.92 18.75
C GLU A 42 -20.02 -7.92 18.06
N SER A 43 -18.71 -8.21 18.01
CA SER A 43 -17.74 -7.34 17.32
C SER A 43 -17.39 -7.80 15.91
N ARG A 44 -17.77 -9.05 15.58
CA ARG A 44 -17.40 -9.76 14.35
C ARG A 44 -18.53 -10.67 13.92
N ILE A 45 -18.80 -10.73 12.62
CA ILE A 45 -19.74 -11.66 12.01
C ILE A 45 -19.08 -12.41 10.87
N PHE A 46 -19.49 -13.66 10.64
CA PHE A 46 -19.06 -14.41 9.48
C PHE A 46 -20.03 -14.19 8.31
N CYS A 47 -19.50 -13.84 7.15
CA CYS A 47 -20.27 -13.64 5.92
C CYS A 47 -20.13 -14.87 5.03
N GLU A 48 -21.22 -15.63 4.86
CA GLU A 48 -21.22 -16.84 4.02
C GLU A 48 -21.01 -16.53 2.53
N ARG A 49 -21.52 -15.39 2.06
CA ARG A 49 -21.40 -14.97 0.65
C ARG A 49 -19.96 -14.74 0.21
N HIS A 50 -19.14 -14.14 1.07
CA HIS A 50 -17.75 -13.79 0.77
C HIS A 50 -16.73 -14.63 1.56
N GLN A 51 -17.19 -15.62 2.35
CA GLN A 51 -16.38 -16.51 3.19
C GLN A 51 -15.35 -15.77 4.06
N ILE A 52 -15.76 -14.64 4.67
CA ILE A 52 -14.88 -13.82 5.52
C ILE A 52 -15.55 -13.35 6.79
N VAL A 53 -14.72 -13.10 7.81
CA VAL A 53 -15.15 -12.46 9.06
C VAL A 53 -15.14 -10.94 8.86
N LYS A 54 -16.31 -10.31 8.95
CA LYS A 54 -16.49 -8.85 8.87
C LYS A 54 -16.58 -8.27 10.28
N THR A 55 -15.89 -7.15 10.52
CA THR A 55 -16.16 -6.28 11.68
C THR A 55 -17.39 -5.42 11.40
N LYS A 56 -17.92 -4.76 12.43
CA LYS A 56 -19.07 -3.84 12.30
C LYS A 56 -18.87 -2.79 11.20
N SER A 57 -17.68 -2.18 11.14
CA SER A 57 -17.35 -1.18 10.12
C SER A 57 -17.37 -1.76 8.69
N LEU A 58 -16.82 -2.96 8.48
CA LEU A 58 -16.82 -3.61 7.18
C LEU A 58 -18.23 -4.05 6.76
N TYR A 59 -19.07 -4.45 7.73
CA TYR A 59 -20.48 -4.76 7.51
C TYR A 59 -21.27 -3.52 7.06
N GLU A 60 -21.10 -2.38 7.75
CA GLU A 60 -21.78 -1.13 7.41
C GLU A 60 -21.37 -0.63 6.01
N LEU A 61 -20.08 -0.68 5.69
CA LEU A 61 -19.58 -0.38 4.35
C LEU A 61 -20.19 -1.31 3.31
N CYS A 62 -20.21 -2.62 3.58
CA CYS A 62 -20.81 -3.60 2.69
C CYS A 62 -22.31 -3.36 2.47
N ARG A 63 -23.03 -2.77 3.45
CA ARG A 63 -24.46 -2.50 3.38
C ARG A 63 -24.80 -1.18 2.67
N GLN A 64 -24.01 -0.14 2.91
CA GLN A 64 -24.32 1.25 2.51
C GLN A 64 -23.61 1.71 1.23
N ARG A 65 -22.63 0.94 0.74
CA ARG A 65 -21.79 1.33 -0.39
C ARG A 65 -21.75 0.25 -1.47
N ASP A 66 -22.31 0.57 -2.64
CA ASP A 66 -22.35 -0.34 -3.78
C ASP A 66 -20.97 -0.58 -4.37
N ASP A 67 -20.09 0.43 -4.37
CA ASP A 67 -18.71 0.27 -4.86
C ASP A 67 -17.92 -0.70 -4.00
N TYR A 68 -18.08 -0.60 -2.69
CA TYR A 68 -17.46 -1.49 -1.74
C TYR A 68 -18.04 -2.90 -1.88
N PHE A 69 -19.36 -3.04 -2.00
CA PHE A 69 -20.02 -4.32 -2.24
C PHE A 69 -19.53 -5.00 -3.53
N GLN A 70 -19.45 -4.26 -4.63
CA GLN A 70 -18.97 -4.78 -5.92
C GLN A 70 -17.51 -5.24 -5.86
N LEU A 71 -16.64 -4.52 -5.14
CA LEU A 71 -15.26 -4.94 -4.90
C LEU A 71 -15.18 -6.33 -4.25
N TRP A 72 -16.10 -6.65 -3.33
CA TRP A 72 -16.19 -7.99 -2.72
C TRP A 72 -16.72 -9.04 -3.68
N GLU A 73 -17.71 -8.74 -4.51
CA GLU A 73 -18.20 -9.66 -5.55
C GLU A 73 -17.10 -9.99 -6.58
N GLU A 74 -16.21 -9.04 -6.85
CA GLU A 74 -15.06 -9.22 -7.76
C GLU A 74 -13.85 -9.90 -7.10
N ASN A 75 -13.96 -10.37 -5.84
CA ASN A 75 -12.85 -10.88 -5.02
C ASN A 75 -11.67 -9.89 -4.88
N ARG A 76 -11.91 -8.59 -5.04
CA ARG A 76 -10.91 -7.52 -4.83
C ARG A 76 -11.10 -6.81 -3.49
N GLY A 77 -11.71 -7.50 -2.53
CA GLY A 77 -11.86 -7.03 -1.17
C GLY A 77 -10.52 -6.90 -0.45
N PRO A 78 -10.38 -5.94 0.49
CA PRO A 78 -9.22 -5.88 1.37
C PRO A 78 -8.98 -7.23 2.05
N LEU A 79 -7.74 -7.73 2.01
CA LEU A 79 -7.30 -9.01 2.60
C LEU A 79 -7.84 -10.31 1.98
N GLN A 80 -8.48 -10.31 0.80
CA GLN A 80 -8.87 -11.59 0.15
C GLN A 80 -7.80 -12.20 -0.75
N ASN A 81 -6.97 -11.39 -1.40
CA ASN A 81 -5.87 -11.87 -2.24
C ASN A 81 -4.55 -11.64 -1.53
N LEU A 82 -4.22 -12.52 -0.58
CA LEU A 82 -2.82 -12.85 -0.41
C LEU A 82 -2.51 -13.87 -1.50
N ASP A 83 -2.27 -13.38 -2.73
CA ASP A 83 -1.68 -14.23 -3.76
C ASP A 83 -0.45 -14.90 -3.13
N PRO A 84 -0.33 -16.24 -3.18
CA PRO A 84 0.92 -16.89 -2.83
C PRO A 84 2.02 -16.16 -3.59
N LEU A 85 2.98 -15.61 -2.84
CA LEU A 85 4.14 -14.94 -3.43
C LEU A 85 4.62 -15.82 -4.58
N PRO A 86 4.74 -15.29 -5.82
CA PRO A 86 5.07 -16.11 -6.97
C PRO A 86 6.35 -16.86 -6.64
N GLU A 87 6.23 -18.20 -6.61
CA GLU A 87 7.33 -19.07 -6.24
C GLU A 87 8.50 -18.73 -7.15
N ALA A 88 9.55 -18.20 -6.53
CA ALA A 88 10.69 -17.62 -7.20
C ALA A 88 11.38 -18.69 -8.06
N ASN A 89 11.00 -18.76 -9.34
CA ASN A 89 11.70 -19.54 -10.34
C ASN A 89 13.04 -18.86 -10.64
N LYS A 90 14.05 -19.34 -9.92
CA LYS A 90 15.50 -19.29 -10.16
C LYS A 90 15.90 -18.80 -11.57
N LYS A 91 16.27 -17.52 -11.67
CA LYS A 91 17.49 -17.10 -12.39
C LYS A 91 18.21 -16.08 -11.52
N LYS A 92 19.24 -16.57 -10.83
CA LYS A 92 20.11 -15.79 -9.95
C LYS A 92 21.10 -15.00 -10.81
N GLU A 93 20.78 -13.76 -11.10
CA GLU A 93 21.82 -12.73 -11.20
C GLU A 93 21.70 -11.88 -9.94
N LYS A 94 22.56 -12.20 -8.95
CA LYS A 94 22.68 -11.49 -7.68
C LYS A 94 23.11 -10.04 -7.98
N PRO A 95 22.36 -9.01 -7.54
CA PRO A 95 22.99 -7.75 -7.17
C PRO A 95 23.82 -8.03 -5.90
N LYS A 96 25.07 -7.61 -5.94
CA LYS A 96 26.13 -7.77 -4.93
C LYS A 96 25.55 -7.68 -3.51
N GLN A 97 25.65 -8.78 -2.77
CA GLN A 97 25.21 -8.83 -1.38
C GLN A 97 26.33 -8.24 -0.52
N GLU A 98 26.07 -7.10 0.10
CA GLU A 98 26.90 -6.56 1.18
C GLU A 98 26.79 -7.51 2.39
N ASP A 99 27.93 -7.86 2.97
CA ASP A 99 28.09 -8.93 3.95
C ASP A 99 27.22 -8.75 5.22
N PRO A 100 26.60 -9.82 5.75
CA PRO A 100 25.74 -9.74 6.95
C PRO A 100 26.48 -9.31 8.23
N SER A 101 27.81 -9.17 8.20
CA SER A 101 28.64 -8.81 9.34
C SER A 101 28.81 -7.30 9.56
N GLU A 102 28.33 -6.43 8.65
CA GLU A 102 28.39 -4.99 8.88
C GLU A 102 27.26 -4.51 9.78
N LYS A 103 27.64 -3.86 10.89
CA LYS A 103 26.71 -3.11 11.75
C LYS A 103 26.01 -2.06 10.88
N PRO A 104 24.67 -1.95 10.93
CA PRO A 104 23.97 -0.95 10.14
C PRO A 104 24.50 0.44 10.52
N LYS A 105 24.82 1.26 9.52
CA LYS A 105 25.38 2.61 9.72
C LYS A 105 24.27 3.59 10.10
N GLY A 106 23.06 3.35 9.60
CA GLY A 106 21.87 4.13 9.96
C GLY A 106 20.56 3.39 9.72
N LEU A 107 19.46 4.15 9.79
CA LEU A 107 18.10 3.61 9.67
C LEU A 107 17.81 3.00 8.29
N GLY A 108 18.43 3.51 7.22
CA GLY A 108 18.28 2.99 5.87
C GLY A 108 18.72 1.53 5.77
N ASP A 109 19.86 1.19 6.35
CA ASP A 109 20.39 -0.18 6.34
C ASP A 109 19.49 -1.14 7.13
N THR A 110 18.91 -0.68 8.23
CA THR A 110 17.97 -1.50 9.01
C THR A 110 16.70 -1.79 8.23
N ILE A 111 16.13 -0.78 7.55
CA ILE A 111 14.95 -0.97 6.72
C ILE A 111 15.26 -1.90 5.55
N GLU A 112 16.44 -1.77 4.93
CA GLU A 112 16.85 -2.68 3.87
C GLU A 112 16.99 -4.12 4.38
N LYS A 113 17.58 -4.34 5.55
CA LYS A 113 17.67 -5.67 6.17
C LYS A 113 16.30 -6.27 6.45
N ILE A 114 15.38 -5.50 7.04
CA ILE A 114 14.02 -5.96 7.34
C ILE A 114 13.27 -6.27 6.05
N THR A 115 13.25 -5.34 5.08
CA THR A 115 12.51 -5.51 3.82
C THR A 115 13.06 -6.61 2.92
N LYS A 116 14.36 -6.92 3.04
CA LYS A 116 15.00 -8.08 2.39
C LYS A 116 14.64 -9.37 3.12
N ALA A 117 14.65 -9.39 4.44
CA ALA A 117 14.26 -10.55 5.25
C ALA A 117 12.78 -10.91 5.07
N THR A 118 11.91 -9.91 4.91
CA THR A 118 10.48 -10.11 4.63
C THR A 118 10.15 -10.36 3.16
N GLY A 119 11.14 -10.28 2.26
CA GLY A 119 10.94 -10.49 0.82
C GLY A 119 10.21 -9.36 0.09
N ILE A 120 9.88 -8.25 0.74
CA ILE A 120 9.20 -7.11 0.10
C ILE A 120 10.07 -6.50 -1.00
N ARG A 121 11.40 -6.51 -0.81
CA ARG A 121 12.34 -5.93 -1.77
C ARG A 121 12.22 -6.57 -3.15
N THR A 122 12.03 -7.89 -3.23
CA THR A 122 11.93 -8.61 -4.51
C THR A 122 10.67 -8.24 -5.27
N VAL A 123 9.54 -8.08 -4.56
CA VAL A 123 8.26 -7.64 -5.13
C VAL A 123 8.41 -6.26 -5.77
N VAL A 124 9.00 -5.32 -5.03
CA VAL A 124 9.23 -3.95 -5.52
C VAL A 124 10.17 -3.94 -6.73
N ASP A 125 11.23 -4.75 -6.73
CA ASP A 125 12.15 -4.85 -7.85
C ASP A 125 11.47 -5.41 -9.11
N VAL A 126 10.56 -6.39 -8.97
CA VAL A 126 9.77 -6.93 -10.09
C VAL A 126 8.83 -5.86 -10.67
N ILE A 127 8.11 -5.14 -9.81
CA ILE A 127 7.21 -4.05 -10.24
C ILE A 127 8.01 -2.94 -10.94
N SER A 128 9.17 -2.58 -10.40
CA SER A 128 10.05 -1.55 -10.97
C SER A 128 10.53 -1.93 -12.37
N LYS A 129 10.93 -3.19 -12.57
CA LYS A 129 11.31 -3.73 -13.89
C LYS A 129 10.13 -3.76 -14.86
N ALA A 130 8.95 -4.19 -14.40
CA ALA A 130 7.74 -4.22 -15.22
C ALA A 130 7.31 -2.82 -15.69
N LEU A 131 7.49 -1.81 -14.84
CA LEU A 131 7.18 -0.41 -15.15
C LEU A 131 8.33 0.33 -15.85
N GLY A 132 9.49 -0.31 -16.00
CA GLY A 132 10.70 0.31 -16.56
C GLY A 132 11.20 1.53 -15.76
N LYS A 133 10.84 1.63 -14.48
CA LYS A 133 11.19 2.75 -13.60
C LYS A 133 11.89 2.22 -12.37
N ASP A 134 13.13 2.66 -12.16
CA ASP A 134 13.86 2.35 -10.94
C ASP A 134 13.20 3.00 -9.72
N CYS A 135 12.91 2.21 -8.69
CA CYS A 135 12.36 2.72 -7.43
C CYS A 135 13.37 3.63 -6.68
N GLY A 136 14.68 3.51 -6.98
CA GLY A 136 15.73 4.30 -6.33
C GLY A 136 15.92 3.96 -4.86
N CYS A 137 15.68 2.70 -4.47
CA CYS A 137 15.75 2.27 -3.07
C CYS A 137 17.13 2.49 -2.44
N GLU A 138 18.21 2.42 -3.22
CA GLU A 138 19.58 2.61 -2.75
C GLU A 138 19.87 4.08 -2.41
N ALA A 139 19.47 5.01 -3.29
CA ALA A 139 19.54 6.44 -2.98
C ALA A 139 18.71 6.82 -1.74
N ARG A 140 17.54 6.19 -1.55
CA ARG A 140 16.71 6.40 -0.35
C ARG A 140 17.39 5.84 0.90
N LYS A 141 18.03 4.67 0.79
CA LYS A 141 18.81 4.05 1.89
C LYS A 141 19.93 4.98 2.34
N GLU A 142 20.75 5.44 1.40
CA GLU A 142 21.87 6.34 1.68
C GLU A 142 21.41 7.66 2.28
N TRP A 143 20.36 8.27 1.70
CA TRP A 143 19.78 9.49 2.25
C TRP A 143 19.31 9.29 3.70
N LEU A 144 18.65 8.16 4.00
CA LEU A 144 18.22 7.83 5.35
C LEU A 144 19.40 7.61 6.31
N ASN A 145 20.45 6.93 5.85
CA ASN A 145 21.64 6.68 6.66
C ASN A 145 22.38 7.98 7.01
N ASN A 146 22.43 8.92 6.06
CA ASN A 146 23.05 10.24 6.25
C ASN A 146 22.23 11.12 7.21
N LYS A 147 20.89 11.03 7.15
CA LYS A 147 20.00 11.83 8.01
C LYS A 147 19.82 11.24 9.40
N VAL A 148 19.80 9.91 9.51
CA VAL A 148 19.56 9.18 10.77
C VAL A 148 20.66 8.13 10.97
N PRO A 149 21.90 8.56 11.27
CA PRO A 149 23.01 7.66 11.58
C PRO A 149 22.84 7.08 12.98
N TYR A 150 23.26 5.83 13.17
CA TYR A 150 23.30 5.22 14.49
C TYR A 150 24.56 5.63 15.24
N LYS A 151 24.37 6.13 16.47
CA LYS A 151 25.49 6.42 17.37
C LYS A 151 25.99 5.11 17.97
N PRO A 152 27.31 4.86 17.99
CA PRO A 152 27.85 3.74 18.75
C PRO A 152 27.46 3.94 20.21
N ARG A 153 26.81 2.93 20.83
CA ARG A 153 26.55 2.98 22.26
C ARG A 153 27.91 2.87 22.98
N LYS A 154 28.34 3.95 23.63
CA LYS A 154 29.40 3.85 24.63
C LYS A 154 28.81 3.08 25.80
N THR A 155 29.21 1.83 26.00
CA THR A 155 28.99 1.14 27.26
C THR A 155 29.81 1.92 28.30
N LYS A 156 29.17 2.85 29.03
CA LYS A 156 29.80 3.33 30.26
C LYS A 156 29.95 2.09 31.13
N GLY A 157 31.18 1.70 31.42
CA GLY A 157 31.46 0.67 32.40
C GLY A 157 30.72 1.07 33.67
N PHE A 158 29.78 0.23 34.09
CA PHE A 158 28.98 0.41 35.30
C PHE A 158 29.75 -0.09 36.53
N PHE A 159 31.07 0.09 36.54
CA PHE A 159 31.93 -0.31 37.65
C PHE A 159 33.14 0.62 37.66
N GLU A 160 32.95 1.78 38.26
CA GLU A 160 34.03 2.66 38.73
C GLU A 160 33.61 3.16 40.11
#